data_AF-A0A164N9A9-F1
#
_entry.id   AF-A0A164N9A9-F1
#
_cell.length_a   1.000
_cell.length_b   1.000
_cell.length_c   1.000
_cell.angle_alpha   90.00
_cell.angle_beta   90.00
_cell.angle_gamma   90.00
#
_symmetry.space_group_name_H-M   'P 1'
#
loop_
_entity.id
_entity.type
_entity.pdbx_description
1 polymer ?
#
loop_
_entity_poly.entity_id
_entity_poly.type
_entity_poly.pdbx_seq_one_letter_code
_entity_poly.pdbx_strand_id
1 'polypeptide(L)'
;MAMPPFRSGLAATIILFIALISVLLLFDLYYLPIPERPPFGTLQFGSSESVLAVDADGIKSGPKTAELPESCDFCGPTDTVCKKWGPDNIARSRAYEGPNARLRRIIRKAISGQPIKIGVLGGSVSAGHGVFDPKERWHGIYVQWWRDTFFAEKYSSRGENEGDEEREDGEDSEEDAIEWVQLVDGSIPATQSDYLQSCHMEHIDEDVDLVVVELAINDQRREELAHAYEYLLRSLLILPKNPAIINLQTMGLHGWEISMGGDLEMAIAMYYDTPVINIRNVLLPYLLQHRELDWNITRHYFVHNAERGWVDLRHMNVNGHRAMAEMLISMTQKIYCEELKAMANESEKEWLPTEEHIPGKDSLEYIPRLRMFQAYDNHTEVVPMKPMCMSLTSEKHPLVASQANGWEIWESKQSVSRKLYYRATVPGSTISFNIEVGPLGRARVSYLRSKSFGLGSVWCWVEVEGVPDSEKRFGHKLDGYWDRDKINVGSADAVAQRLPPGSHTLHCRLLGSDESADPGKGTEFRIIAVDSA
;
A
#
# COMPACT_ATOMS: atom_id res chain seq x y z
N MET A 1 -73.82 11.02 -32.77
CA MET A 1 -73.40 9.78 -32.08
C MET A 1 -72.47 10.17 -30.95
N ALA A 2 -72.82 9.80 -29.72
CA ALA A 2 -72.09 10.13 -28.50
C ALA A 2 -70.86 9.21 -28.31
N MET A 3 -69.75 9.77 -27.83
CA MET A 3 -68.61 9.01 -27.30
C MET A 3 -68.88 8.53 -25.86
N PRO A 4 -68.41 7.34 -25.45
CA PRO A 4 -68.42 6.93 -24.06
C PRO A 4 -67.12 7.37 -23.33
N PRO A 5 -67.15 7.56 -22.00
CA PRO A 5 -66.00 7.97 -21.21
C PRO A 5 -65.32 6.80 -20.46
N PHE A 6 -64.19 7.13 -19.81
CA PHE A 6 -63.46 6.40 -18.75
C PHE A 6 -62.29 5.47 -19.12
N ARG A 7 -61.08 5.97 -18.83
CA ARG A 7 -60.04 5.28 -18.03
C ARG A 7 -59.25 6.28 -17.16
N SER A 8 -59.92 6.94 -16.20
CA SER A 8 -59.28 7.82 -15.20
C SER A 8 -59.09 7.16 -13.82
N GLY A 9 -59.60 5.93 -13.62
CA GLY A 9 -59.52 5.25 -12.32
C GLY A 9 -58.16 4.64 -11.99
N LEU A 10 -57.43 4.10 -12.98
CA LEU A 10 -56.19 3.34 -12.72
C LEU A 10 -55.02 4.24 -12.30
N ALA A 11 -54.94 5.46 -12.85
CA ALA A 11 -53.88 6.42 -12.53
C ALA A 11 -54.06 7.00 -11.10
N ALA A 12 -55.29 7.24 -10.66
CA ALA A 12 -55.56 7.75 -9.32
C ALA A 12 -55.18 6.73 -8.24
N THR A 13 -55.42 5.43 -8.46
CA THR A 13 -55.09 4.38 -7.49
C THR A 13 -53.59 4.19 -7.33
N ILE A 14 -52.81 4.31 -8.41
CA ILE A 14 -51.34 4.17 -8.37
C ILE A 14 -50.71 5.35 -7.63
N ILE A 15 -51.19 6.58 -7.86
CA ILE A 15 -50.70 7.77 -7.16
C ILE A 15 -51.01 7.71 -5.66
N LEU A 16 -52.20 7.23 -5.28
CA LEU A 16 -52.55 7.06 -3.87
C LEU A 16 -51.66 6.00 -3.18
N PHE A 17 -51.31 4.92 -3.88
CA PHE A 17 -50.49 3.84 -3.33
C PHE A 17 -49.04 4.28 -3.12
N ILE A 18 -48.47 5.06 -4.07
CA ILE A 18 -47.12 5.62 -3.93
C ILE A 18 -47.07 6.63 -2.77
N ALA A 19 -48.08 7.51 -2.65
CA ALA A 19 -48.15 8.47 -1.55
C ALA A 19 -48.28 7.78 -0.17
N LEU A 20 -49.02 6.68 -0.08
CA LEU A 20 -49.17 5.92 1.18
C LEU A 20 -47.85 5.25 1.60
N ILE A 21 -47.09 4.69 0.65
CA ILE A 21 -45.78 4.08 0.91
C ILE A 21 -44.76 5.14 1.33
N SER A 22 -44.78 6.32 0.71
CA SER A 22 -43.89 7.44 1.10
C SER A 22 -44.19 7.96 2.51
N VAL A 23 -45.46 7.99 2.94
CA VAL A 23 -45.86 8.40 4.29
C VAL A 23 -45.51 7.34 5.34
N LEU A 24 -45.62 6.05 5.01
CA LEU A 24 -45.21 4.96 5.91
C LEU A 24 -43.69 4.92 6.12
N LEU A 25 -42.90 5.12 5.06
CA LEU A 25 -41.43 5.21 5.16
C LEU A 25 -40.96 6.43 5.96
N LEU A 26 -41.70 7.54 5.93
CA LEU A 26 -41.42 8.72 6.75
C LEU A 26 -41.80 8.52 8.23
N PHE A 27 -42.78 7.66 8.54
CA PHE A 27 -43.15 7.33 9.92
C PHE A 27 -42.15 6.39 10.61
N ASP A 28 -41.58 5.42 9.88
CA ASP A 28 -40.56 4.51 10.44
C ASP A 28 -39.22 5.21 10.74
N LEU A 29 -38.90 6.32 10.06
CA LEU A 29 -37.70 7.13 10.34
C LEU A 29 -37.83 8.01 11.59
N TYR A 30 -39.04 8.28 12.09
CA TYR A 30 -39.28 9.21 13.20
C TYR A 30 -39.45 8.53 14.58
N TYR A 31 -39.59 7.20 14.64
CA TYR A 31 -39.87 6.46 15.87
C TYR A 31 -38.86 5.34 16.18
N LEU A 32 -37.56 5.58 15.93
CA LEU A 32 -36.53 4.75 16.54
C LEU A 32 -36.44 5.07 18.05
N PRO A 33 -36.57 4.06 18.94
CA PRO A 33 -36.50 4.26 20.37
C PRO A 33 -35.08 4.70 20.77
N ILE A 34 -35.00 5.81 21.50
CA ILE A 34 -33.76 6.31 22.12
C ILE A 34 -33.34 5.28 23.18
N PRO A 35 -32.12 4.70 23.13
CA PRO A 35 -31.65 3.83 24.21
C PRO A 35 -31.47 4.65 25.49
N GLU A 36 -32.07 4.18 26.59
CA GLU A 36 -31.86 4.74 27.92
C GLU A 36 -30.38 4.67 28.31
N ARG A 37 -29.83 5.81 28.76
CA ARG A 37 -28.44 5.91 29.22
C ARG A 37 -28.26 5.09 30.52
N PRO A 38 -27.24 4.22 30.63
CA PRO A 38 -26.85 3.69 31.93
C PRO A 38 -26.25 4.80 32.81
N PRO A 39 -26.36 4.71 34.16
CA PRO A 39 -25.84 5.71 35.06
C PRO A 39 -24.30 5.75 34.99
N PHE A 40 -23.75 6.97 34.95
CA PHE A 40 -22.32 7.26 34.96
C PHE A 40 -21.62 6.54 36.12
N GLY A 41 -20.72 5.61 35.79
CA GLY A 41 -19.69 5.15 36.69
C GLY A 41 -18.54 6.17 36.69
N THR A 42 -18.24 6.74 37.86
CA THR A 42 -17.02 7.52 38.10
C THR A 42 -15.80 6.65 37.84
N LEU A 43 -15.12 6.87 36.71
CA LEU A 43 -13.80 6.32 36.43
C LEU A 43 -12.77 7.11 37.25
N GLN A 44 -12.26 6.48 38.31
CA GLN A 44 -11.06 6.94 39.00
C GLN A 44 -9.85 6.61 38.12
N PHE A 45 -9.18 7.64 37.60
CA PHE A 45 -7.87 7.50 36.99
C PHE A 45 -6.84 7.28 38.11
N GLY A 46 -6.29 6.07 38.17
CA GLY A 46 -5.10 5.77 38.96
C GLY A 46 -3.90 6.45 38.31
N SER A 47 -3.25 7.34 39.06
CA SER A 47 -1.96 7.93 38.70
C SER A 47 -0.88 6.84 38.67
N SER A 48 -0.35 6.50 37.49
CA SER A 48 0.94 5.81 37.44
C SER A 48 2.05 6.86 37.51
N GLU A 49 2.79 6.87 38.61
CA GLU A 49 3.97 7.69 38.80
C GLU A 49 5.00 7.41 37.70
N SER A 50 5.44 8.49 37.06
CA SER A 50 6.59 8.54 36.17
C SER A 50 7.87 8.26 36.95
N VAL A 51 8.60 7.21 36.59
CA VAL A 51 9.99 7.03 37.03
C VAL A 51 10.90 7.63 35.96
N LEU A 52 11.19 8.93 36.10
CA LEU A 52 12.36 9.56 35.49
C LEU A 52 13.17 10.19 36.62
N ALA A 53 14.25 9.53 37.00
CA ALA A 53 15.35 10.13 37.71
C ALA A 53 16.62 9.77 36.94
N VAL A 54 17.13 10.73 36.16
CA VAL A 54 18.52 10.73 35.71
C VAL A 54 19.10 12.05 36.15
N ASP A 55 20.15 11.95 36.97
CA ASP A 55 20.81 13.01 37.70
C ASP A 55 21.22 14.19 36.79
N ALA A 56 20.87 15.38 37.27
CA ALA A 56 21.36 16.64 36.77
C ALA A 56 22.70 16.96 37.45
N ASP A 57 23.81 16.70 36.79
CA ASP A 57 25.06 17.43 37.01
C ASP A 57 26.02 17.25 35.84
N GLY A 58 26.20 18.32 35.06
CA GLY A 58 27.17 18.33 33.96
C GLY A 58 26.83 19.18 32.73
N ILE A 59 26.06 20.27 32.85
CA ILE A 59 25.87 21.20 31.73
C ILE A 59 27.12 22.06 31.58
N LYS A 60 28.07 21.59 30.78
CA LYS A 60 29.04 22.48 30.11
C LYS A 60 28.25 23.32 29.11
N SER A 61 28.39 24.63 29.21
CA SER A 61 27.84 25.62 28.26
C SER A 61 28.01 25.12 26.81
N GLY A 62 26.88 24.85 26.15
CA GLY A 62 26.83 24.34 24.78
C GLY A 62 27.49 25.29 23.78
N PRO A 63 27.92 24.79 22.61
CA PRO A 63 28.51 25.60 21.56
C PRO A 63 27.49 26.63 21.02
N LYS A 64 28.01 27.76 20.51
CA LYS A 64 27.26 28.74 19.71
C LYS A 64 26.31 28.03 18.74
N THR A 65 25.06 28.51 18.66
CA THR A 65 24.00 28.05 17.74
C THR A 65 24.61 27.50 16.44
N ALA A 66 24.51 26.18 16.23
CA ALA A 66 24.97 25.56 15.00
C ALA A 66 24.25 26.25 13.84
N GLU A 67 25.00 26.85 12.92
CA GLU A 67 24.43 27.41 11.69
C GLU A 67 23.73 26.27 10.93
N LEU A 68 22.51 26.53 10.47
CA LEU A 68 21.75 25.56 9.69
C LEU A 68 22.51 25.23 8.39
N PRO A 69 22.42 24.00 7.87
CA PRO A 69 22.96 23.66 6.56
C PRO A 69 22.43 24.62 5.47
N GLU A 70 23.24 24.91 4.45
CA GLU A 70 22.80 25.75 3.32
C GLU A 70 21.56 25.18 2.61
N SER A 71 21.39 23.85 2.64
CA SER A 71 20.19 23.17 2.12
C SER A 71 18.90 23.56 2.85
N CYS A 72 18.99 24.22 4.02
CA CYS A 72 17.84 24.73 4.76
C CYS A 72 17.40 26.15 4.37
N ASP A 73 18.12 26.80 3.46
CA ASP A 73 17.67 28.03 2.80
C ASP A 73 16.77 27.69 1.61
N PHE A 74 15.46 27.59 1.85
CA PHE A 74 14.48 27.21 0.84
C PHE A 74 14.48 28.19 -0.34
N CYS A 75 14.67 27.68 -1.56
CA CYS A 75 14.87 28.48 -2.76
C CYS A 75 16.08 29.42 -2.72
N GLY A 76 17.03 29.16 -1.82
CA GLY A 76 18.30 29.85 -1.72
C GLY A 76 19.25 29.53 -2.88
N PRO A 77 20.46 30.11 -2.86
CA PRO A 77 21.46 29.92 -3.91
C PRO A 77 21.96 28.49 -4.09
N THR A 78 21.70 27.56 -3.17
CA THR A 78 22.14 26.16 -3.26
C THR A 78 20.99 25.17 -3.41
N ASP A 79 19.73 25.61 -3.31
CA ASP A 79 18.54 24.77 -3.50
C ASP A 79 18.28 24.53 -5.01
N THR A 80 18.94 23.52 -5.57
CA THR A 80 18.83 23.16 -6.98
C THR A 80 17.44 22.67 -7.36
N VAL A 81 16.70 22.06 -6.42
CA VAL A 81 15.34 21.55 -6.63
C VAL A 81 14.38 22.72 -6.78
N CYS A 82 14.39 23.69 -5.87
CA CYS A 82 13.54 24.88 -6.01
C CYS A 82 13.96 25.74 -7.21
N LYS A 83 15.25 25.87 -7.53
CA LYS A 83 15.66 26.58 -8.75
C LYS A 83 15.08 25.97 -10.02
N LYS A 84 14.98 24.64 -10.08
CA LYS A 84 14.43 23.93 -11.24
C LYS A 84 12.91 24.05 -11.33
N TRP A 85 12.21 23.82 -10.21
CA TRP A 85 10.75 23.68 -10.22
C TRP A 85 10.02 24.97 -9.83
N GLY A 86 10.66 25.86 -9.10
CA GLY A 86 10.04 27.01 -8.45
C GLY A 86 9.24 26.62 -7.20
N PRO A 87 9.01 27.59 -6.29
CA PRO A 87 8.32 27.34 -5.04
C PRO A 87 6.87 26.87 -5.24
N ASP A 88 6.17 27.40 -6.25
CA ASP A 88 4.76 27.08 -6.50
C ASP A 88 4.56 25.63 -6.95
N ASN A 89 5.44 25.09 -7.79
CA ASN A 89 5.34 23.68 -8.20
C ASN A 89 5.73 22.73 -7.07
N ILE A 90 6.73 23.10 -6.27
CA ILE A 90 7.05 22.35 -5.05
C ILE A 90 5.85 22.34 -4.10
N ALA A 91 5.17 23.47 -3.91
CA ALA A 91 3.96 23.51 -3.09
C ALA A 91 2.83 22.66 -3.70
N ARG A 92 2.62 22.71 -5.02
CA ARG A 92 1.60 21.89 -5.71
C ARG A 92 1.86 20.39 -5.63
N SER A 93 3.13 19.97 -5.59
CA SER A 93 3.48 18.56 -5.48
C SER A 93 3.07 17.98 -4.12
N ARG A 94 3.00 18.81 -3.08
CA ARG A 94 2.61 18.39 -1.72
C ARG A 94 1.09 18.45 -1.58
N ALA A 95 0.43 17.47 -2.18
CA ALA A 95 -1.03 17.43 -2.24
C ALA A 95 -1.69 17.30 -0.86
N TYR A 96 -1.02 16.65 0.08
CA TYR A 96 -1.34 16.68 1.51
C TYR A 96 -0.03 16.57 2.31
N GLU A 97 0.28 17.53 3.19
CA GLU A 97 1.49 17.45 4.04
C GLU A 97 1.20 16.74 5.36
N GLY A 98 0.08 17.07 6.03
CA GLY A 98 -0.19 16.63 7.40
C GLY A 98 0.89 17.09 8.41
N PRO A 99 0.85 16.61 9.66
CA PRO A 99 1.81 16.98 10.70
C PRO A 99 3.18 16.30 10.55
N ASN A 100 3.25 15.21 9.78
CA ASN A 100 4.48 14.41 9.56
C ASN A 100 5.11 13.82 10.85
N ALA A 101 4.33 13.56 11.90
CA ALA A 101 4.86 13.18 13.22
C ALA A 101 5.82 11.98 13.18
N ARG A 102 5.42 10.90 12.48
CA ARG A 102 6.27 9.72 12.31
C ARG A 102 7.55 10.04 11.52
N LEU A 103 7.45 10.80 10.43
CA LEU A 103 8.61 11.16 9.61
C LEU A 103 9.58 12.07 10.38
N ARG A 104 9.07 13.02 11.18
CA ARG A 104 9.90 13.83 12.10
C ARG A 104 10.67 12.95 13.07
N ARG A 105 10.03 11.93 13.67
CA ARG A 105 10.71 10.95 14.53
C ARG A 105 11.83 10.22 13.78
N ILE A 106 11.58 9.75 12.57
CA ILE A 106 12.60 9.04 11.76
C ILE A 106 13.75 9.96 11.37
N ILE A 107 13.47 11.23 11.06
CA ILE A 107 14.51 12.24 10.80
C ILE A 107 15.35 12.48 12.06
N ARG A 108 14.75 12.63 13.24
CA ARG A 108 15.48 12.75 14.52
C ARG A 108 16.35 11.52 14.79
N LYS A 109 15.84 10.32 14.48
CA LYS A 109 16.61 9.07 14.54
C LYS A 109 17.85 9.15 13.64
N ALA A 110 17.70 9.60 12.39
CA ALA A 110 18.82 9.76 11.46
C ALA A 110 19.83 10.83 11.93
N ILE A 111 19.36 11.98 12.42
CA ILE A 111 20.20 13.04 13.03
C ILE A 111 21.04 12.49 14.18
N SER A 112 20.48 11.55 14.97
CA SER A 112 21.20 10.89 16.06
C SER A 112 22.22 9.83 15.62
N GLY A 113 22.42 9.66 14.30
CA GLY A 113 23.37 8.71 13.74
C GLY A 113 22.91 7.26 13.83
N GLN A 114 21.60 6.99 13.87
CA GLN A 114 21.08 5.63 13.87
C GLN A 114 20.68 5.17 12.46
N PRO A 115 20.96 3.91 12.07
CA PRO A 115 20.61 3.40 10.73
C PRO A 115 19.12 3.50 10.40
N ILE A 116 18.82 3.73 9.13
CA ILE A 116 17.47 3.86 8.58
C ILE A 116 17.20 2.75 7.56
N LYS A 117 16.08 2.04 7.73
CA LYS A 117 15.59 1.09 6.72
C LYS A 117 14.36 1.65 6.01
N ILE A 118 14.43 1.76 4.69
CA ILE A 118 13.38 2.29 3.82
C ILE A 118 12.80 1.15 2.99
N GLY A 119 11.50 0.89 3.15
CA GLY A 119 10.73 0.00 2.28
C GLY A 119 10.03 0.77 1.16
N VAL A 120 9.95 0.17 -0.01
CA VAL A 120 9.16 0.67 -1.14
C VAL A 120 8.13 -0.36 -1.54
N LEU A 121 6.86 0.04 -1.61
CA LEU A 121 5.78 -0.77 -2.14
C LEU A 121 5.19 -0.03 -3.34
N GLY A 122 5.32 -0.60 -4.54
CA GLY A 122 4.81 0.08 -5.72
C GLY A 122 4.63 -0.77 -6.95
N GLY A 123 4.20 -0.11 -8.03
CA GLY A 123 3.91 -0.73 -9.31
C GLY A 123 5.11 -0.88 -10.24
N SER A 124 4.83 -0.95 -11.54
CA SER A 124 5.87 -1.10 -12.58
C SER A 124 6.76 0.12 -12.72
N VAL A 125 6.25 1.32 -12.41
CA VAL A 125 7.07 2.54 -12.38
C VAL A 125 8.12 2.42 -11.28
N SER A 126 7.72 2.14 -10.04
CA SER A 126 8.67 1.95 -8.93
C SER A 126 9.63 0.78 -9.13
N ALA A 127 9.20 -0.31 -9.77
CA ALA A 127 10.08 -1.42 -10.18
C ALA A 127 11.13 -1.02 -11.26
N GLY A 128 11.02 0.17 -11.84
CA GLY A 128 11.98 0.73 -12.78
C GLY A 128 11.70 0.44 -14.25
N HIS A 129 10.43 0.28 -14.66
CA HIS A 129 10.09 0.05 -16.06
C HIS A 129 10.64 1.17 -16.96
N GLY A 130 11.60 0.84 -17.82
CA GLY A 130 12.27 1.80 -18.70
C GLY A 130 13.41 2.61 -18.04
N VAL A 131 13.79 2.28 -16.80
CA VAL A 131 14.95 2.83 -16.08
C VAL A 131 15.82 1.69 -15.58
N PHE A 132 16.87 1.39 -16.34
CA PHE A 132 17.69 0.20 -16.14
C PHE A 132 18.66 0.33 -14.97
N ASP A 133 19.30 1.50 -14.80
CA ASP A 133 20.19 1.75 -13.67
C ASP A 133 19.36 1.96 -12.39
N PRO A 134 19.50 1.09 -11.36
CA PRO A 134 18.82 1.27 -10.09
C PRO A 134 19.10 2.62 -9.41
N LYS A 135 20.27 3.22 -9.65
CA LYS A 135 20.64 4.54 -9.09
C LYS A 135 19.84 5.68 -9.72
N GLU A 136 19.30 5.49 -10.92
CA GLU A 136 18.46 6.47 -11.61
C GLU A 136 16.96 6.32 -11.30
N ARG A 137 16.57 5.23 -10.61
CA ARG A 137 15.20 5.06 -10.12
C ARG A 137 14.95 6.06 -8.99
N TRP A 138 13.69 6.43 -8.79
CA TRP A 138 13.33 7.52 -7.89
C TRP A 138 13.74 7.19 -6.44
N HIS A 139 13.60 5.92 -6.04
CA HIS A 139 13.97 5.43 -4.72
C HIS A 139 15.48 5.34 -4.54
N GLY A 140 16.23 4.98 -5.58
CA GLY A 140 17.69 5.02 -5.60
C GLY A 140 18.23 6.44 -5.38
N ILE A 141 17.68 7.42 -6.08
CA ILE A 141 18.01 8.84 -5.90
C ILE A 141 17.66 9.31 -4.48
N TYR A 142 16.48 8.91 -3.97
CA TYR A 142 16.03 9.30 -2.64
C TYR A 142 16.90 8.71 -1.52
N VAL A 143 17.25 7.44 -1.60
CA VAL A 143 18.17 6.77 -0.67
C VAL A 143 19.55 7.40 -0.71
N GLN A 144 20.04 7.76 -1.90
CA GLN A 144 21.31 8.47 -2.01
C GLN A 144 21.26 9.83 -1.27
N TRP A 145 20.17 10.58 -1.40
CA TRP A 145 19.98 11.82 -0.63
C TRP A 145 20.02 11.58 0.89
N TRP A 146 19.40 10.51 1.41
CA TRP A 146 19.51 10.15 2.83
C TRP A 146 20.95 9.85 3.25
N ARG A 147 21.70 9.11 2.43
CA ARG A 147 23.11 8.79 2.69
C ARG A 147 23.96 10.06 2.73
N ASP A 148 23.80 10.93 1.73
CA ASP A 148 24.56 12.18 1.63
C ASP A 148 24.18 13.19 2.72
N THR A 149 22.93 13.18 3.18
CA THR A 149 22.45 14.16 4.18
C THR A 149 22.79 13.77 5.60
N PHE A 150 22.71 12.49 5.95
CA PHE A 150 22.82 12.03 7.35
C PHE A 150 24.05 11.17 7.63
N PHE A 151 24.71 10.62 6.62
CA PHE A 151 25.77 9.61 6.80
C PHE A 151 26.95 9.79 5.82
N ALA A 152 27.17 10.99 5.27
CA ALA A 152 28.18 11.25 4.24
C ALA A 152 29.58 10.80 4.67
N GLU A 153 29.94 11.00 5.93
CA GLU A 153 31.23 10.61 6.49
C GLU A 153 31.40 9.09 6.56
N LYS A 154 30.32 8.33 6.82
CA LYS A 154 30.34 6.86 6.88
C LYS A 154 30.57 6.24 5.51
N TYR A 155 29.94 6.81 4.48
CA TYR A 155 30.07 6.34 3.10
C TYR A 155 31.36 6.83 2.43
N SER A 156 31.87 8.00 2.81
CA SER A 156 33.14 8.53 2.28
C SER A 156 34.35 7.72 2.76
N SER A 157 34.35 7.27 4.03
CA SER A 157 35.44 6.43 4.58
C SER A 157 35.55 5.03 3.98
N ARG A 158 34.52 4.55 3.28
CA ARG A 158 34.51 3.24 2.62
C ARG A 158 35.23 3.26 1.26
N GLY A 159 35.27 4.42 0.60
CA GLY A 159 35.88 4.58 -0.73
C GLY A 159 37.41 4.75 -0.75
N GLU A 160 38.07 4.95 0.40
CA GLU A 160 39.54 5.08 0.46
C GLU A 160 40.28 3.74 0.64
N ASN A 161 39.56 2.64 0.91
CA ASN A 161 40.16 1.31 1.16
C ASN A 161 39.82 0.24 0.12
N GLU A 162 39.12 0.57 -0.97
CA GLU A 162 38.93 -0.32 -2.12
C GLU A 162 39.91 0.09 -3.24
N GLY A 163 41.19 -0.17 -3.00
CA GLY A 163 42.17 -0.32 -4.07
C GLY A 163 42.03 -1.70 -4.70
N ASP A 164 42.16 -1.75 -6.03
CA ASP A 164 42.11 -2.95 -6.89
C ASP A 164 43.15 -4.02 -6.50
N GLU A 165 42.89 -4.81 -5.47
CA GLU A 165 43.58 -6.09 -5.24
C GLU A 165 42.56 -7.21 -5.12
N GLU A 166 42.68 -8.21 -5.99
CA GLU A 166 41.92 -9.46 -5.97
C GLU A 166 42.00 -10.08 -4.57
N ARG A 167 40.88 -10.08 -3.83
CA ARG A 167 40.79 -10.77 -2.54
C ARG A 167 40.78 -12.28 -2.76
N GLU A 168 41.90 -12.92 -2.43
CA GLU A 168 41.97 -14.37 -2.19
C GLU A 168 41.14 -14.75 -0.96
N ASP A 169 40.48 -15.90 -1.05
CA ASP A 169 39.60 -16.52 -0.08
C ASP A 169 40.15 -16.51 1.36
N GLY A 170 39.43 -15.87 2.30
CA GLY A 170 39.78 -15.90 3.71
C GLY A 170 38.74 -15.22 4.60
N GLU A 171 37.84 -16.04 5.17
CA GLU A 171 37.00 -15.80 6.36
C GLU A 171 36.77 -14.33 6.76
N ASP A 172 35.73 -13.73 6.20
CA ASP A 172 35.18 -12.46 6.69
C ASP A 172 34.67 -12.64 8.12
N SER A 173 35.22 -11.87 9.06
CA SER A 173 34.62 -11.73 10.39
C SER A 173 33.22 -11.10 10.24
N GLU A 174 32.19 -11.78 10.75
CA GLU A 174 30.77 -11.39 10.83
C GLU A 174 30.50 -10.12 11.69
N GLU A 175 31.35 -9.08 11.62
CA GLU A 175 30.91 -7.73 11.93
C GLU A 175 30.51 -7.08 10.60
N ASP A 176 29.28 -7.39 10.19
CA ASP A 176 28.61 -6.81 9.03
C ASP A 176 28.89 -5.30 8.95
N ALA A 177 29.49 -4.85 7.85
CA ALA A 177 29.60 -3.44 7.55
C ALA A 177 28.19 -2.83 7.52
N ILE A 178 27.77 -2.21 8.62
CA ILE A 178 26.42 -1.66 8.80
C ILE A 178 26.07 -0.79 7.58
N GLU A 179 25.09 -1.25 6.79
CA GLU A 179 24.44 -0.41 5.79
C GLU A 179 23.58 0.62 6.54
N TRP A 180 24.08 1.85 6.65
CA TRP A 180 23.44 2.92 7.43
C TRP A 180 22.10 3.37 6.85
N VAL A 181 21.93 3.27 5.53
CA VAL A 181 20.64 3.46 4.85
C VAL A 181 20.35 2.24 3.98
N GLN A 182 19.45 1.39 4.46
CA GLN A 182 19.00 0.18 3.78
C GLN A 182 17.78 0.49 2.91
N LEU A 183 17.77 -0.04 1.68
CA LEU A 183 16.62 0.01 0.78
C LEU A 183 16.09 -1.40 0.54
N VAL A 184 14.80 -1.59 0.79
CA VAL A 184 14.06 -2.79 0.42
C VAL A 184 13.05 -2.43 -0.68
N ASP A 185 13.41 -2.68 -1.93
CA ASP A 185 12.53 -2.45 -3.09
C ASP A 185 11.56 -3.63 -3.26
N GLY A 186 10.37 -3.47 -2.68
CA GLY A 186 9.26 -4.40 -2.78
C GLY A 186 8.29 -4.13 -3.94
N SER A 187 8.74 -3.40 -4.97
CA SER A 187 7.87 -3.02 -6.09
C SER A 187 7.57 -4.19 -7.03
N ILE A 188 6.30 -4.35 -7.39
CA ILE A 188 5.84 -5.43 -8.27
C ILE A 188 5.08 -4.85 -9.46
N PRO A 189 5.55 -5.08 -10.70
CA PRO A 189 4.85 -4.65 -11.89
C PRO A 189 3.39 -5.11 -11.93
N ALA A 190 2.50 -4.24 -12.39
CA ALA A 190 1.07 -4.52 -12.58
C ALA A 190 0.32 -5.03 -11.33
N THR A 191 0.81 -4.70 -10.13
CA THR A 191 0.18 -5.05 -8.84
C THR A 191 -0.61 -3.88 -8.28
N GLN A 192 -1.75 -4.16 -7.65
CA GLN A 192 -2.67 -3.20 -7.03
C GLN A 192 -2.65 -3.33 -5.50
N SER A 193 -3.27 -2.37 -4.81
CA SER A 193 -3.44 -2.43 -3.35
C SER A 193 -4.18 -3.68 -2.88
N ASP A 194 -5.02 -4.27 -3.74
CA ASP A 194 -5.77 -5.47 -3.40
C ASP A 194 -4.90 -6.69 -3.08
N TYR A 195 -3.74 -6.80 -3.72
CA TYR A 195 -2.70 -7.79 -3.43
C TYR A 195 -1.86 -7.37 -2.23
N LEU A 196 -1.34 -6.13 -2.24
CA LEU A 196 -0.42 -5.66 -1.21
C LEU A 196 -1.05 -5.56 0.18
N GLN A 197 -2.37 -5.30 0.28
CA GLN A 197 -3.08 -5.33 1.57
C GLN A 197 -2.92 -6.67 2.30
N SER A 198 -2.72 -7.77 1.57
CA SER A 198 -2.48 -9.09 2.14
C SER A 198 -0.99 -9.46 2.18
N CYS A 199 -0.25 -9.09 1.13
CA CYS A 199 1.06 -9.67 0.85
C CYS A 199 2.24 -8.70 1.01
N HIS A 200 2.07 -7.47 1.50
CA HIS A 200 3.17 -6.51 1.65
C HIS A 200 4.36 -7.06 2.46
N MET A 201 4.13 -7.94 3.44
CA MET A 201 5.19 -8.58 4.25
C MET A 201 6.10 -9.54 3.46
N GLU A 202 5.69 -9.94 2.26
CA GLU A 202 6.54 -10.68 1.32
C GLU A 202 7.58 -9.76 0.64
N HIS A 203 7.31 -8.46 0.60
CA HIS A 203 8.00 -7.49 -0.25
C HIS A 203 8.80 -6.45 0.52
N ILE A 204 8.47 -6.24 1.80
CA ILE A 204 9.24 -5.39 2.72
C ILE A 204 9.56 -6.14 4.01
N ASP A 205 10.43 -5.56 4.83
CA ASP A 205 10.75 -6.09 6.16
C ASP A 205 9.79 -5.51 7.21
N GLU A 206 9.59 -6.26 8.30
CA GLU A 206 8.75 -5.84 9.41
C GLU A 206 9.37 -4.66 10.19
N ASP A 207 10.69 -4.53 10.15
CA ASP A 207 11.46 -3.55 10.91
C ASP A 207 11.85 -2.32 10.07
N VAL A 208 11.08 -1.99 9.03
CA VAL A 208 11.24 -0.73 8.28
C VAL A 208 10.96 0.50 9.17
N ASP A 209 11.69 1.59 8.92
CA ASP A 209 11.47 2.89 9.58
C ASP A 209 10.56 3.79 8.73
N LEU A 210 10.67 3.69 7.41
CA LEU A 210 9.92 4.47 6.43
C LEU A 210 9.43 3.55 5.32
N VAL A 211 8.16 3.69 4.94
CA VAL A 211 7.60 3.04 3.75
C VAL A 211 7.07 4.10 2.78
N VAL A 212 7.50 4.03 1.53
CA VAL A 212 6.92 4.82 0.45
C VAL A 212 6.02 3.92 -0.39
N VAL A 213 4.74 4.29 -0.50
CA VAL A 213 3.73 3.54 -1.26
C VAL A 213 3.40 4.29 -2.55
N GLU A 214 3.55 3.63 -3.71
CA GLU A 214 3.33 4.19 -5.04
C GLU A 214 2.45 3.27 -5.89
N LEU A 215 1.13 3.47 -5.81
CA LEU A 215 0.13 2.64 -6.49
C LEU A 215 -0.89 3.46 -7.31
N ALA A 216 -0.71 4.78 -7.38
CA ALA A 216 -1.70 5.73 -7.88
C ALA A 216 -2.22 5.44 -9.30
N ILE A 217 -1.38 4.87 -10.18
CA ILE A 217 -1.73 4.52 -11.56
C ILE A 217 -1.97 3.01 -11.77
N ASN A 218 -1.67 2.21 -10.76
CA ASN A 218 -1.93 0.78 -10.74
C ASN A 218 -3.36 0.53 -10.28
N ASP A 219 -3.75 1.18 -9.18
CA ASP A 219 -5.11 1.14 -8.70
C ASP A 219 -6.01 1.87 -9.69
N GLN A 220 -7.12 1.21 -10.03
CA GLN A 220 -8.19 1.81 -10.81
C GLN A 220 -9.07 2.64 -9.89
N ARG A 221 -9.84 3.57 -10.46
CA ARG A 221 -10.81 4.37 -9.73
C ARG A 221 -12.05 3.55 -9.33
N ARG A 222 -11.86 2.65 -8.37
CA ARG A 222 -12.82 1.65 -7.90
C ARG A 222 -12.84 1.66 -6.37
N GLU A 223 -14.03 1.67 -5.77
CA GLU A 223 -14.16 1.79 -4.31
C GLU A 223 -13.47 0.63 -3.60
N GLU A 224 -13.59 -0.58 -4.11
CA GLU A 224 -12.93 -1.78 -3.58
C GLU A 224 -11.40 -1.65 -3.49
N LEU A 225 -10.77 -0.88 -4.37
CA LEU A 225 -9.34 -0.59 -4.31
C LEU A 225 -9.02 0.50 -3.30
N ALA A 226 -9.93 1.45 -3.08
CA ALA A 226 -9.83 2.40 -1.98
C ALA A 226 -9.92 1.67 -0.61
N HIS A 227 -10.87 0.73 -0.44
CA HIS A 227 -10.90 -0.15 0.73
C HIS A 227 -9.58 -0.91 0.88
N ALA A 228 -9.06 -1.49 -0.21
CA ALA A 228 -7.81 -2.23 -0.16
C ALA A 228 -6.60 -1.37 0.23
N TYR A 229 -6.50 -0.15 -0.30
CA TYR A 229 -5.45 0.80 0.07
C TYR A 229 -5.54 1.20 1.55
N GLU A 230 -6.75 1.44 2.06
CA GLU A 230 -6.96 1.68 3.49
C GLU A 230 -6.45 0.50 4.35
N TYR A 231 -6.78 -0.74 3.95
CA TYR A 231 -6.30 -1.91 4.68
C TYR A 231 -4.78 -2.05 4.66
N LEU A 232 -4.15 -1.83 3.49
CA LEU A 232 -2.70 -1.79 3.37
C LEU A 232 -2.10 -0.72 4.29
N LEU A 233 -2.67 0.48 4.30
CA LEU A 233 -2.14 1.55 5.14
C LEU A 233 -2.27 1.21 6.63
N ARG A 234 -3.41 0.68 7.06
CA ARG A 234 -3.61 0.25 8.45
C ARG A 234 -2.63 -0.86 8.88
N SER A 235 -2.32 -1.82 8.01
CA SER A 235 -1.34 -2.87 8.33
C SER A 235 0.08 -2.33 8.43
N LEU A 236 0.46 -1.38 7.59
CA LEU A 236 1.76 -0.72 7.65
C LEU A 236 1.90 0.16 8.91
N LEU A 237 0.84 0.87 9.30
CA LEU A 237 0.86 1.79 10.44
C LEU A 237 1.06 1.08 11.79
N ILE A 238 0.76 -0.22 11.88
CA ILE A 238 0.91 -1.03 13.10
C ILE A 238 2.20 -1.87 13.13
N LEU A 239 3.08 -1.74 12.13
CA LEU A 239 4.36 -2.46 12.14
C LEU A 239 5.19 -2.06 13.38
N PRO A 240 6.05 -2.94 13.92
CA PRO A 240 6.68 -2.78 15.23
C PRO A 240 7.45 -1.46 15.44
N LYS A 241 8.08 -0.90 14.40
CA LYS A 241 8.82 0.37 14.49
C LYS A 241 7.95 1.62 14.33
N ASN A 242 6.62 1.46 14.19
CA ASN A 242 5.68 2.54 13.87
C ASN A 242 6.19 3.38 12.68
N PRO A 243 6.39 2.77 11.50
CA PRO A 243 7.06 3.43 10.39
C PRO A 243 6.31 4.68 9.95
N ALA A 244 7.06 5.66 9.44
CA ALA A 244 6.50 6.73 8.64
C ALA A 244 6.01 6.18 7.31
N ILE A 245 4.84 6.61 6.84
CA ILE A 245 4.29 6.19 5.54
C ILE A 245 4.12 7.43 4.66
N ILE A 246 4.63 7.38 3.44
CA ILE A 246 4.45 8.43 2.43
C ILE A 246 3.72 7.84 1.22
N ASN A 247 2.61 8.44 0.81
CA ASN A 247 1.98 8.14 -0.47
C ASN A 247 2.67 8.96 -1.57
N LEU A 248 3.41 8.31 -2.45
CA LEU A 248 3.98 8.92 -3.64
C LEU A 248 3.11 8.59 -4.85
N GLN A 249 2.62 9.60 -5.55
CA GLN A 249 1.75 9.45 -6.70
C GLN A 249 2.47 9.86 -7.97
N THR A 250 2.77 8.86 -8.81
CA THR A 250 3.13 9.09 -10.21
C THR A 250 1.91 9.52 -11.03
N MET A 251 2.11 9.73 -12.33
CA MET A 251 1.01 9.97 -13.27
C MET A 251 1.16 9.12 -14.54
N GLY A 252 0.02 8.74 -15.10
CA GLY A 252 -0.07 8.10 -16.40
C GLY A 252 -1.11 8.81 -17.26
N LEU A 253 -0.89 8.84 -18.57
CA LEU A 253 -1.79 9.39 -19.59
C LEU A 253 -2.37 8.28 -20.50
N HIS A 254 -2.11 7.01 -20.17
CA HIS A 254 -2.57 5.84 -20.94
C HIS A 254 -4.02 5.42 -20.64
N GLY A 255 -4.59 5.89 -19.53
CA GLY A 255 -5.91 5.47 -19.04
C GLY A 255 -7.06 6.00 -19.89
N TRP A 256 -8.24 5.40 -19.73
CA TRP A 256 -9.50 5.94 -20.28
C TRP A 256 -9.88 7.28 -19.65
N GLU A 257 -9.46 7.48 -18.42
CA GLU A 257 -9.63 8.71 -17.63
C GLU A 257 -8.25 9.19 -17.16
N ILE A 258 -8.12 10.50 -16.91
CA ILE A 258 -6.93 11.08 -16.26
C ILE A 258 -6.90 10.75 -14.77
N SER A 259 -8.07 10.58 -14.15
CA SER A 259 -8.21 10.16 -12.76
C SER A 259 -8.03 8.65 -12.62
N MET A 260 -7.33 8.23 -11.57
CA MET A 260 -7.01 6.83 -11.27
C MET A 260 -7.23 6.55 -9.77
N GLY A 261 -6.70 5.43 -9.25
CA GLY A 261 -6.80 5.04 -7.85
C GLY A 261 -6.22 6.07 -6.89
N GLY A 262 -5.13 6.76 -7.28
CA GLY A 262 -4.49 7.80 -6.47
C GLY A 262 -5.43 8.93 -6.02
N ASP A 263 -6.47 9.22 -6.81
CA ASP A 263 -7.49 10.21 -6.44
C ASP A 263 -8.36 9.75 -5.26
N LEU A 264 -8.58 8.44 -5.10
CA LEU A 264 -9.27 7.85 -3.95
C LEU A 264 -8.33 7.67 -2.77
N GLU A 265 -7.08 7.27 -3.02
CA GLU A 265 -6.03 7.16 -1.99
C GLU A 265 -5.81 8.47 -1.23
N MET A 266 -5.98 9.63 -1.88
CA MET A 266 -5.85 10.95 -1.26
C MET A 266 -6.75 11.12 -0.02
N ALA A 267 -8.02 10.74 -0.13
CA ALA A 267 -8.97 10.92 0.95
C ALA A 267 -8.66 9.98 2.13
N ILE A 268 -8.13 8.79 1.83
CA ILE A 268 -7.65 7.85 2.83
C ILE A 268 -6.39 8.39 3.50
N ALA A 269 -5.42 8.89 2.74
CA ALA A 269 -4.19 9.45 3.26
C ALA A 269 -4.45 10.64 4.23
N MET A 270 -5.42 11.49 3.90
CA MET A 270 -5.91 12.54 4.79
C MET A 270 -6.55 11.99 6.08
N TYR A 271 -7.32 10.90 6.00
CA TYR A 271 -7.98 10.30 7.16
C TYR A 271 -6.97 9.66 8.14
N TYR A 272 -5.83 9.19 7.64
CA TYR A 272 -4.77 8.52 8.40
C TYR A 272 -3.53 9.39 8.64
N ASP A 273 -3.58 10.69 8.32
CA ASP A 273 -2.49 11.65 8.49
C ASP A 273 -1.15 11.24 7.83
N THR A 274 -1.21 10.63 6.65
CA THR A 274 -0.02 10.29 5.85
C THR A 274 0.21 11.28 4.71
N PRO A 275 1.40 11.87 4.56
CA PRO A 275 1.68 12.83 3.49
C PRO A 275 1.52 12.22 2.08
N VAL A 276 1.07 13.05 1.13
CA VAL A 276 0.92 12.71 -0.29
C VAL A 276 1.76 13.64 -1.15
N ILE A 277 2.72 13.06 -1.88
CA ILE A 277 3.49 13.74 -2.92
C ILE A 277 2.95 13.34 -4.28
N ASN A 278 2.53 14.29 -5.11
CA ASN A 278 1.81 14.05 -6.35
C ASN A 278 2.46 14.79 -7.53
N ILE A 279 3.05 14.02 -8.45
CA ILE A 279 3.73 14.57 -9.63
C ILE A 279 2.76 15.05 -10.71
N ARG A 280 1.54 14.47 -10.74
CA ARG A 280 0.47 14.93 -11.65
C ARG A 280 0.17 16.41 -11.43
N ASN A 281 0.12 16.87 -10.17
CA ASN A 281 -0.17 18.27 -9.84
C ASN A 281 0.89 19.25 -10.35
N VAL A 282 2.10 18.77 -10.60
CA VAL A 282 3.19 19.56 -11.18
C VAL A 282 3.12 19.53 -12.70
N LEU A 283 3.13 18.35 -13.32
CA LEU A 283 3.33 18.22 -14.77
C LEU A 283 2.04 18.38 -15.60
N LEU A 284 0.90 17.88 -15.11
CA LEU A 284 -0.33 17.86 -15.88
C LEU A 284 -0.86 19.26 -16.25
N PRO A 285 -0.82 20.28 -15.38
CA PRO A 285 -1.25 21.62 -15.77
C PRO A 285 -0.49 22.17 -16.99
N TYR A 286 0.83 21.96 -17.05
CA TYR A 286 1.64 22.39 -18.19
C TYR A 286 1.28 21.65 -19.47
N LEU A 287 1.08 20.33 -19.39
CA LEU A 287 0.63 19.51 -20.52
C LEU A 287 -0.72 19.98 -21.08
N LEU A 288 -1.69 20.29 -20.20
CA LEU A 288 -3.03 20.69 -20.62
C LEU A 288 -3.09 22.13 -21.16
N GLN A 289 -2.27 23.04 -20.63
CA GLN A 289 -2.22 24.43 -21.08
C GLN A 289 -1.43 24.60 -22.39
N HIS A 290 -0.39 23.80 -22.60
CA HIS A 290 0.55 23.91 -23.71
C HIS A 290 0.45 22.72 -24.65
N ARG A 291 -0.66 22.63 -25.40
CA ARG A 291 -0.92 21.54 -26.35
C ARG A 291 0.19 21.40 -27.40
N GLU A 292 0.81 22.52 -27.77
CA GLU A 292 1.93 22.60 -28.70
C GLU A 292 3.22 21.94 -28.18
N LEU A 293 3.33 21.76 -26.86
CA LEU A 293 4.48 21.14 -26.21
C LEU A 293 4.25 19.67 -25.84
N ASP A 294 3.08 19.10 -26.15
CA ASP A 294 2.71 17.73 -25.78
C ASP A 294 3.80 16.71 -26.13
N TRP A 295 4.28 16.72 -27.38
CA TRP A 295 5.33 15.83 -27.83
C TRP A 295 6.64 16.01 -27.04
N ASN A 296 7.02 17.25 -26.77
CA ASN A 296 8.27 17.57 -26.07
C ASN A 296 8.20 17.13 -24.60
N ILE A 297 7.08 17.41 -23.92
CA ILE A 297 6.91 17.11 -22.49
C ILE A 297 6.74 15.60 -22.29
N THR A 298 5.88 14.94 -23.09
CA THR A 298 5.65 13.49 -22.97
C THR A 298 6.94 12.73 -23.25
N ARG A 299 7.69 13.05 -24.30
CA ARG A 299 8.98 12.41 -24.59
C ARG A 299 10.05 12.71 -23.54
N HIS A 300 9.99 13.87 -22.88
CA HIS A 300 10.96 14.23 -21.85
C HIS A 300 10.76 13.41 -20.56
N TYR A 301 9.52 13.19 -20.11
CA TYR A 301 9.23 12.54 -18.82
C TYR A 301 8.78 11.08 -18.90
N PHE A 302 8.30 10.61 -20.05
CA PHE A 302 7.81 9.25 -20.23
C PHE A 302 8.76 8.40 -21.07
N VAL A 303 8.68 7.08 -20.91
CA VAL A 303 9.48 6.12 -21.67
C VAL A 303 9.16 6.30 -23.15
N HIS A 304 10.20 6.43 -23.97
CA HIS A 304 10.06 6.67 -25.39
C HIS A 304 10.84 5.62 -26.17
N ASN A 305 10.17 4.96 -27.12
CA ASN A 305 10.83 4.01 -28.01
C ASN A 305 11.19 4.71 -29.33
N ALA A 306 12.49 4.97 -29.52
CA ALA A 306 12.99 5.66 -30.70
C ALA A 306 12.81 4.87 -32.00
N GLU A 307 12.81 3.54 -31.94
CA GLU A 307 12.67 2.68 -33.11
C GLU A 307 11.21 2.63 -33.61
N ARG A 308 10.25 2.69 -32.69
CA ARG A 308 8.81 2.60 -32.99
C ARG A 308 8.11 3.96 -33.09
N GLY A 309 8.80 5.04 -32.70
CA GLY A 309 8.27 6.41 -32.75
C GLY A 309 7.08 6.67 -31.82
N TRP A 310 6.90 5.86 -30.76
CA TRP A 310 5.81 6.03 -29.79
C TRP A 310 6.33 6.44 -28.41
N VAL A 311 5.44 7.02 -27.60
CA VAL A 311 5.68 7.29 -26.17
C VAL A 311 4.81 6.33 -25.36
N ASP A 312 5.43 5.64 -24.41
CA ASP A 312 4.72 4.88 -23.39
C ASP A 312 4.19 5.85 -22.33
N LEU A 313 2.94 6.24 -22.51
CA LEU A 313 2.24 7.18 -21.62
C LEU A 313 1.89 6.59 -20.24
N ARG A 314 2.31 5.36 -19.93
CA ARG A 314 2.12 4.75 -18.60
C ARG A 314 3.35 4.89 -17.72
N HIS A 315 4.55 4.74 -18.29
CA HIS A 315 5.77 4.62 -17.51
C HIS A 315 6.66 5.86 -17.63
N MET A 316 7.10 6.38 -16.49
CA MET A 316 8.05 7.48 -16.43
C MET A 316 9.46 7.00 -16.80
N ASN A 317 10.20 7.82 -17.53
CA ASN A 317 11.61 7.55 -17.82
C ASN A 317 12.52 8.12 -16.72
N VAL A 318 13.84 8.14 -16.95
CA VAL A 318 14.84 8.69 -16.02
C VAL A 318 14.53 10.11 -15.52
N ASN A 319 13.99 10.99 -16.38
CA ASN A 319 13.65 12.36 -15.97
C ASN A 319 12.37 12.39 -15.12
N GLY A 320 11.39 11.54 -15.43
CA GLY A 320 10.18 11.40 -14.61
C GLY A 320 10.50 10.81 -13.24
N HIS A 321 11.34 9.78 -13.18
CA HIS A 321 11.87 9.24 -11.93
C HIS A 321 12.64 10.28 -11.11
N ARG A 322 13.49 11.09 -11.77
CA ARG A 322 14.18 12.20 -11.10
C ARG A 322 13.20 13.25 -10.57
N ALA A 323 12.16 13.59 -11.32
CA ALA A 323 11.12 14.51 -10.85
C ALA A 323 10.37 13.96 -9.63
N MET A 324 10.04 12.67 -9.62
CA MET A 324 9.46 11.98 -8.46
C MET A 324 10.36 12.10 -7.22
N ALA A 325 11.66 11.79 -7.37
CA ALA A 325 12.63 11.87 -6.28
C ALA A 325 12.80 13.30 -5.77
N GLU A 326 12.95 14.29 -6.66
CA GLU A 326 13.15 15.69 -6.30
C GLU A 326 11.97 16.26 -5.48
N MET A 327 10.72 15.91 -5.81
CA MET A 327 9.56 16.34 -5.01
C MET A 327 9.55 15.69 -3.61
N LEU A 328 9.87 14.40 -3.54
CA LEU A 328 9.96 13.66 -2.27
C LEU A 328 11.09 14.19 -1.38
N ILE A 329 12.26 14.45 -1.98
CA ILE A 329 13.42 15.07 -1.33
C ILE A 329 13.04 16.46 -0.80
N SER A 330 12.39 17.30 -1.61
CA SER A 330 12.01 18.65 -1.19
C SER A 330 11.13 18.67 0.07
N MET A 331 10.16 17.75 0.17
CA MET A 331 9.35 17.62 1.39
C MET A 331 10.19 17.12 2.57
N THR A 332 10.98 16.06 2.36
CA THR A 332 11.79 15.46 3.43
C THR A 332 12.82 16.46 3.98
N GLN A 333 13.48 17.22 3.10
CA GLN A 333 14.43 18.27 3.45
C GLN A 333 13.77 19.42 4.20
N LYS A 334 12.56 19.85 3.80
CA LYS A 334 11.79 20.85 4.56
C LYS A 334 11.60 20.39 6.01
N ILE A 335 11.12 19.16 6.21
CA ILE A 335 10.87 18.62 7.55
C ILE A 335 12.18 18.50 8.34
N TYR A 336 13.25 18.04 7.71
CA TYR A 336 14.58 18.00 8.31
C TYR A 336 15.04 19.37 8.82
N CYS A 337 14.90 20.41 8.01
CA CYS A 337 15.29 21.75 8.37
C CYS A 337 14.39 22.37 9.45
N GLU A 338 13.10 22.02 9.49
CA GLU A 338 12.21 22.37 10.59
C GLU A 338 12.64 21.69 11.90
N GLU A 339 13.06 20.43 11.87
CA GLU A 339 13.56 19.72 13.05
C GLU A 339 14.87 20.31 13.57
N LEU A 340 15.82 20.66 12.69
CA LEU A 340 17.04 21.35 13.12
C LEU A 340 16.75 22.70 13.78
N LYS A 341 15.79 23.47 13.23
CA LYS A 341 15.36 24.75 13.82
C LYS A 341 14.74 24.56 15.20
N ALA A 342 13.87 23.56 15.35
CA ALA A 342 13.25 23.23 16.63
C ALA A 342 14.30 22.80 17.67
N MET A 343 15.24 21.93 17.27
CA MET A 343 16.33 21.48 18.16
C MET A 343 17.30 22.60 18.56
N ALA A 344 17.54 23.58 17.67
CA ALA A 344 18.38 24.74 17.97
C ALA A 344 17.70 25.78 18.87
N ASN A 345 16.36 25.79 18.92
CA ASN A 345 15.60 26.75 19.70
C ASN A 345 15.13 26.14 21.03
N GLU A 346 16.02 26.11 22.03
CA GLU A 346 15.72 25.63 23.40
C GLU A 346 14.55 26.36 24.07
N SER A 347 14.14 27.52 23.54
CA SER A 347 13.04 28.35 24.06
C SER A 347 11.66 28.01 23.50
N GLU A 348 11.56 27.06 22.57
CA GLU A 348 10.27 26.65 22.02
C GLU A 348 9.47 25.92 23.10
N LYS A 349 8.62 26.68 23.80
CA LYS A 349 7.72 26.13 24.81
C LYS A 349 6.90 25.03 24.16
N GLU A 350 6.89 23.87 24.79
CA GLU A 350 6.00 22.79 24.41
C GLU A 350 4.58 23.34 24.29
N TRP A 351 4.00 23.23 23.08
CA TRP A 351 2.61 23.61 22.86
C TRP A 351 1.73 22.64 23.65
N LEU A 352 0.91 23.21 24.53
CA LEU A 352 -0.09 22.50 25.31
C LEU A 352 -1.47 23.00 24.88
N PRO A 353 -2.46 22.10 24.70
CA PRO A 353 -3.84 22.51 24.48
C PRO A 353 -4.31 23.45 25.60
N THR A 354 -4.83 24.61 25.22
CA THR A 354 -5.42 25.57 26.17
C THR A 354 -6.88 25.26 26.47
N GLU A 355 -7.50 24.39 25.67
CA GLU A 355 -8.87 23.95 25.78
C GLU A 355 -8.92 22.41 25.81
N GLU A 356 -9.77 21.84 26.67
CA GLU A 356 -9.91 20.38 26.86
C GLU A 356 -10.34 19.64 25.58
N HIS A 357 -11.03 20.32 24.66
CA HIS A 357 -11.57 19.73 23.44
C HIS A 357 -10.62 19.78 22.24
N ILE A 358 -9.45 20.42 22.37
CA ILE A 358 -8.45 20.46 21.31
C ILE A 358 -7.48 19.29 21.51
N PRO A 359 -7.33 18.40 20.51
CA PRO A 359 -6.44 17.26 20.65
C PRO A 359 -4.98 17.71 20.84
N GLY A 360 -4.31 17.07 21.81
CA GLY A 360 -2.89 17.28 22.11
C GLY A 360 -1.96 16.45 21.23
N LYS A 361 -0.67 16.40 21.59
CA LYS A 361 0.33 15.60 20.85
C LYS A 361 0.02 14.11 20.78
N ASP A 362 -0.77 13.59 21.73
CA ASP A 362 -1.19 12.19 21.77
C ASP A 362 -2.01 11.78 20.53
N SER A 363 -2.58 12.74 19.78
CA SER A 363 -3.29 12.44 18.53
C SER A 363 -2.40 12.36 17.29
N LEU A 364 -1.12 12.76 17.36
CA LEU A 364 -0.27 12.95 16.17
C LEU A 364 0.11 11.65 15.45
N GLU A 365 0.07 10.52 16.15
CA GLU A 365 0.30 9.19 15.57
C GLU A 365 -0.88 8.24 15.79
N TYR A 366 -2.04 8.81 16.14
CA TYR A 366 -3.27 8.08 16.36
C TYR A 366 -3.71 7.38 15.08
N ILE A 367 -3.97 6.08 15.18
CA ILE A 367 -4.62 5.33 14.11
C ILE A 367 -6.13 5.35 14.40
N PRO A 368 -6.96 5.92 13.51
CA PRO A 368 -8.41 5.96 13.69
C PRO A 368 -8.99 4.60 14.11
N ARG A 369 -9.79 4.62 15.17
CA ARG A 369 -10.48 3.41 15.68
C ARG A 369 -11.51 2.88 14.70
N LEU A 370 -12.08 3.75 13.86
CA LEU A 370 -12.97 3.39 12.76
C LEU A 370 -12.17 3.42 11.46
N ARG A 371 -12.66 2.68 10.47
CA ARG A 371 -12.28 2.84 9.07
C ARG A 371 -13.06 4.00 8.45
N MET A 372 -12.47 4.62 7.44
CA MET A 372 -13.06 5.71 6.67
C MET A 372 -14.43 5.33 6.09
N PHE A 373 -14.58 4.06 5.68
CA PHE A 373 -15.81 3.54 5.08
C PHE A 373 -16.79 2.91 6.10
N GLN A 374 -16.66 3.22 7.38
CA GLN A 374 -17.60 2.76 8.42
C GLN A 374 -18.56 3.86 8.88
N ALA A 375 -19.74 3.45 9.33
CA ALA A 375 -20.64 4.34 10.04
C ALA A 375 -20.02 4.77 11.37
N TYR A 376 -20.29 6.01 11.78
CA TYR A 376 -19.86 6.49 13.08
C TYR A 376 -20.65 5.78 14.21
N ASP A 377 -19.91 5.29 15.19
CA ASP A 377 -20.38 4.95 16.53
C ASP A 377 -19.30 5.38 17.53
N ASN A 378 -19.50 5.23 18.84
CA ASN A 378 -18.54 5.66 19.87
C ASN A 378 -17.80 4.54 20.61
N HIS A 379 -17.92 3.28 20.17
CA HIS A 379 -17.45 2.11 20.93
C HIS A 379 -16.69 1.09 20.08
N THR A 380 -16.85 1.11 18.77
CA THR A 380 -16.11 0.24 17.85
C THR A 380 -14.66 0.67 17.78
N GLU A 381 -13.80 -0.30 18.01
CA GLU A 381 -12.38 -0.26 17.71
C GLU A 381 -12.07 -1.36 16.69
N VAL A 382 -11.58 -0.96 15.53
CA VAL A 382 -11.22 -1.87 14.44
C VAL A 382 -10.00 -2.65 14.86
N VAL A 383 -10.15 -3.98 14.90
CA VAL A 383 -9.08 -4.92 15.18
C VAL A 383 -7.90 -4.66 14.24
N PRO A 384 -6.65 -4.65 14.74
CA PRO A 384 -5.47 -4.44 13.92
C PRO A 384 -5.37 -5.43 12.75
N MET A 385 -5.00 -4.92 11.58
CA MET A 385 -4.90 -5.70 10.35
C MET A 385 -3.57 -6.44 10.29
N LYS A 386 -3.59 -7.75 10.54
CA LYS A 386 -2.42 -8.64 10.39
C LYS A 386 -2.73 -9.67 9.30
N PRO A 387 -2.44 -9.35 8.03
CA PRO A 387 -2.72 -10.28 6.96
C PRO A 387 -1.72 -11.43 6.96
N MET A 388 -2.10 -12.51 6.29
CA MET A 388 -1.25 -13.64 5.99
C MET A 388 -1.14 -13.80 4.47
N CYS A 389 0.07 -14.01 3.98
CA CYS A 389 0.32 -14.35 2.59
C CYS A 389 1.40 -15.41 2.53
N MET A 390 1.15 -16.48 1.78
CA MET A 390 2.08 -17.58 1.61
C MET A 390 2.21 -17.94 0.14
N SER A 391 3.44 -18.11 -0.35
CA SER A 391 3.69 -18.52 -1.73
C SER A 391 4.76 -19.60 -1.83
N LEU A 392 4.75 -20.39 -2.91
CA LEU A 392 5.74 -21.45 -3.13
C LEU A 392 7.16 -20.94 -3.37
N THR A 393 7.32 -19.65 -3.66
CA THR A 393 8.62 -19.01 -3.90
C THR A 393 9.01 -18.08 -2.76
N SER A 394 8.21 -18.00 -1.69
CA SER A 394 8.53 -17.19 -0.53
C SER A 394 9.56 -17.88 0.35
N GLU A 395 10.60 -17.14 0.72
CA GLU A 395 11.53 -17.54 1.77
C GLU A 395 11.01 -17.18 3.17
N LYS A 396 10.23 -16.09 3.29
CA LYS A 396 9.70 -15.58 4.56
C LYS A 396 8.48 -16.38 5.04
N HIS A 397 7.55 -16.65 4.13
CA HIS A 397 6.28 -17.32 4.41
C HIS A 397 5.98 -18.38 3.33
N PRO A 398 6.71 -19.52 3.33
CA PRO A 398 6.53 -20.56 2.31
C PRO A 398 5.13 -21.17 2.37
N LEU A 399 4.52 -21.38 1.21
CA LEU A 399 3.24 -22.09 1.12
C LEU A 399 3.44 -23.58 1.36
N VAL A 400 3.00 -24.06 2.52
CA VAL A 400 3.06 -25.47 2.91
C VAL A 400 1.64 -26.03 3.08
N ALA A 401 1.32 -27.07 2.32
CA ALA A 401 0.06 -27.78 2.47
C ALA A 401 0.02 -28.55 3.80
N SER A 402 -1.08 -28.41 4.57
CA SER A 402 -1.33 -29.24 5.75
C SER A 402 -1.76 -30.67 5.36
N GLN A 403 -2.37 -30.82 4.18
CA GLN A 403 -2.65 -32.10 3.55
C GLN A 403 -2.62 -31.96 2.03
N ALA A 404 -2.02 -32.91 1.32
CA ALA A 404 -1.99 -32.93 -0.14
C ALA A 404 -2.20 -34.37 -0.66
N ASN A 405 -3.41 -34.66 -1.14
CA ASN A 405 -3.78 -35.95 -1.71
C ASN A 405 -3.88 -35.81 -3.24
N GLY A 406 -2.90 -36.32 -3.97
CA GLY A 406 -2.86 -36.24 -5.44
C GLY A 406 -2.49 -34.84 -5.98
N TRP A 407 -1.83 -34.02 -5.14
CA TRP A 407 -1.19 -32.77 -5.51
C TRP A 407 0.32 -32.89 -5.28
N GLU A 408 1.12 -32.36 -6.21
CA GLU A 408 2.59 -32.37 -6.14
C GLU A 408 3.14 -30.94 -6.28
N ILE A 409 4.31 -30.68 -5.69
CA ILE A 409 5.09 -29.49 -6.06
C ILE A 409 5.71 -29.78 -7.42
N TRP A 410 5.35 -28.98 -8.41
CA TRP A 410 5.74 -29.14 -9.80
C TRP A 410 6.46 -27.89 -10.31
N GLU A 411 7.57 -28.10 -10.99
CA GLU A 411 8.36 -27.05 -11.61
C GLU A 411 8.13 -27.00 -13.12
N SER A 412 7.88 -25.79 -13.64
CA SER A 412 7.70 -25.57 -15.06
C SER A 412 9.03 -25.65 -15.82
N LYS A 413 9.33 -26.84 -16.34
CA LYS A 413 10.53 -27.12 -17.17
C LYS A 413 10.69 -26.24 -18.41
N GLN A 414 9.59 -25.69 -18.94
CA GLN A 414 9.58 -24.85 -20.14
C GLN A 414 9.68 -23.35 -19.83
N SER A 415 9.67 -22.95 -18.56
CA SER A 415 9.76 -21.53 -18.18
C SER A 415 11.20 -21.18 -17.85
N VAL A 416 11.69 -20.09 -18.45
CA VAL A 416 13.03 -19.53 -18.14
C VAL A 416 13.16 -19.17 -16.66
N SER A 417 12.05 -18.84 -16.00
CA SER A 417 11.99 -18.53 -14.56
C SER A 417 11.72 -19.74 -13.66
N ARG A 418 11.69 -20.98 -14.21
CA ARG A 418 11.49 -22.24 -13.46
C ARG A 418 10.39 -22.16 -12.39
N LYS A 419 9.23 -21.61 -12.77
CA LYS A 419 8.12 -21.34 -11.83
C LYS A 419 7.62 -22.61 -11.13
N LEU A 420 7.39 -22.51 -9.82
CA LEU A 420 6.85 -23.57 -8.97
C LEU A 420 5.33 -23.45 -8.79
N TYR A 421 4.67 -24.60 -8.73
CA TYR A 421 3.22 -24.71 -8.52
C TYR A 421 2.89 -25.94 -7.67
N TYR A 422 1.81 -25.86 -6.89
CA TYR A 422 1.10 -27.06 -6.48
C TYR A 422 0.23 -27.50 -7.64
N ARG A 423 0.49 -28.68 -8.20
CA ARG A 423 -0.16 -29.20 -9.39
C ARG A 423 -0.94 -30.46 -9.08
N ALA A 424 -2.16 -30.55 -9.62
CA ALA A 424 -2.94 -31.78 -9.67
C ALA A 424 -3.45 -32.03 -11.09
N THR A 425 -3.58 -33.30 -11.46
CA THR A 425 -4.07 -33.75 -12.77
C THR A 425 -5.17 -34.82 -12.67
N VAL A 426 -5.43 -35.35 -11.48
CA VAL A 426 -6.42 -36.41 -11.24
C VAL A 426 -7.65 -35.80 -10.58
N PRO A 427 -8.83 -35.81 -11.23
CA PRO A 427 -10.06 -35.35 -10.61
C PRO A 427 -10.33 -35.99 -9.25
N GLY A 428 -10.79 -35.19 -8.30
CA GLY A 428 -10.99 -35.61 -6.91
C GLY A 428 -9.77 -35.42 -6.01
N SER A 429 -8.58 -35.12 -6.54
CA SER A 429 -7.42 -34.73 -5.72
C SER A 429 -7.74 -33.53 -4.82
N THR A 430 -7.30 -33.57 -3.56
CA THR A 430 -7.57 -32.54 -2.55
C THR A 430 -6.28 -31.97 -1.96
N ILE A 431 -6.25 -30.67 -1.71
CA ILE A 431 -5.16 -29.99 -1.00
C ILE A 431 -5.75 -29.05 0.05
N SER A 432 -5.07 -28.92 1.18
CA SER A 432 -5.51 -28.10 2.31
C SER A 432 -4.37 -27.22 2.83
N PHE A 433 -4.71 -26.03 3.28
CA PHE A 433 -3.79 -25.05 3.86
C PHE A 433 -4.38 -24.51 5.16
N ASN A 434 -3.56 -24.43 6.20
CA ASN A 434 -3.95 -23.74 7.42
C ASN A 434 -3.83 -22.23 7.16
N ILE A 435 -4.88 -21.47 7.48
CA ILE A 435 -4.90 -20.03 7.24
C ILE A 435 -5.30 -19.28 8.51
N GLU A 436 -4.72 -18.09 8.71
CA GLU A 436 -5.16 -17.13 9.72
C GLU A 436 -5.94 -16.01 9.03
N VAL A 437 -7.22 -15.87 9.37
CA VAL A 437 -8.08 -14.86 8.78
C VAL A 437 -8.17 -13.67 9.72
N GLY A 438 -7.82 -12.50 9.20
CA GLY A 438 -7.91 -11.26 9.95
C GLY A 438 -9.29 -10.58 9.85
N PRO A 439 -9.36 -9.30 10.23
CA PRO A 439 -10.61 -8.53 10.28
C PRO A 439 -11.27 -8.24 8.93
N LEU A 440 -10.54 -8.35 7.79
CA LEU A 440 -11.15 -8.22 6.47
C LEU A 440 -12.03 -9.44 6.14
N GLY A 441 -11.82 -10.58 6.82
CA GLY A 441 -12.65 -11.77 6.71
C GLY A 441 -12.60 -12.40 5.33
N ARG A 442 -11.44 -12.42 4.66
CA ARG A 442 -11.29 -12.92 3.30
C ARG A 442 -10.18 -13.95 3.19
N ALA A 443 -10.39 -14.96 2.35
CA ALA A 443 -9.34 -15.88 1.89
C ALA A 443 -9.34 -15.94 0.35
N ARG A 444 -8.15 -15.93 -0.25
CA ARG A 444 -7.94 -16.01 -1.69
C ARG A 444 -6.92 -17.09 -2.03
N VAL A 445 -7.06 -17.59 -3.25
CA VAL A 445 -6.09 -18.49 -3.86
C VAL A 445 -5.54 -17.81 -5.11
N SER A 446 -4.22 -17.73 -5.19
CA SER A 446 -3.51 -17.35 -6.40
C SER A 446 -3.18 -18.58 -7.22
N TYR A 447 -3.54 -18.59 -8.49
CA TYR A 447 -3.41 -19.75 -9.37
C TYR A 447 -3.15 -19.37 -10.82
N LEU A 448 -2.64 -20.31 -11.62
CA LEU A 448 -2.35 -20.06 -13.03
C LEU A 448 -3.63 -20.07 -13.86
N ARG A 449 -3.78 -19.08 -14.73
CA ARG A 449 -4.84 -18.99 -15.73
C ARG A 449 -4.28 -19.04 -17.14
N SER A 450 -4.88 -19.88 -18.00
CA SER A 450 -4.42 -20.09 -19.38
C SER A 450 -5.49 -20.73 -20.25
N LYS A 451 -5.55 -20.33 -21.53
CA LYS A 451 -6.32 -21.01 -22.57
C LYS A 451 -5.62 -22.28 -23.11
N SER A 452 -4.30 -22.37 -22.99
CA SER A 452 -3.47 -23.29 -23.78
C SER A 452 -2.93 -24.49 -23.01
N PHE A 453 -3.04 -24.49 -21.67
CA PHE A 453 -2.44 -25.54 -20.84
C PHE A 453 -3.41 -26.64 -20.41
N GLY A 454 -4.64 -26.65 -20.95
CA GLY A 454 -5.66 -27.64 -20.55
C GLY A 454 -6.01 -27.53 -19.06
N LEU A 455 -6.08 -26.31 -18.54
CA LEU A 455 -6.33 -26.07 -17.13
C LEU A 455 -7.81 -26.24 -16.81
N GLY A 456 -8.11 -27.17 -15.90
CA GLY A 456 -9.46 -27.42 -15.41
C GLY A 456 -9.91 -26.43 -14.36
N SER A 457 -10.80 -26.90 -13.49
CA SER A 457 -11.39 -26.10 -12.42
C SER A 457 -11.22 -26.78 -11.07
N VAL A 458 -11.13 -25.98 -10.00
CA VAL A 458 -11.15 -26.48 -8.61
C VAL A 458 -12.34 -25.90 -7.87
N TRP A 459 -12.87 -26.67 -6.93
CA TRP A 459 -13.76 -26.14 -5.90
C TRP A 459 -12.95 -25.94 -4.63
N CYS A 460 -12.81 -24.69 -4.20
CA CYS A 460 -12.14 -24.36 -2.95
C CYS A 460 -13.15 -23.87 -1.93
N TRP A 461 -12.93 -24.17 -0.65
CA TRP A 461 -13.75 -23.67 0.44
C TRP A 461 -12.93 -23.47 1.71
N VAL A 462 -13.45 -22.66 2.63
CA VAL A 462 -12.88 -22.51 3.98
C VAL A 462 -13.77 -23.23 4.97
N GLU A 463 -13.19 -24.17 5.71
CA GLU A 463 -13.85 -24.84 6.83
C GLU A 463 -13.83 -23.93 8.05
N VAL A 464 -15.02 -23.56 8.55
CA VAL A 464 -15.20 -22.68 9.70
C VAL A 464 -15.84 -23.48 10.84
N GLU A 465 -15.14 -23.56 11.97
CA GLU A 465 -15.60 -24.33 13.13
C GLU A 465 -17.00 -23.85 13.59
N GLY A 466 -17.87 -24.82 13.88
CA GLY A 466 -19.24 -24.54 14.33
C GLY A 466 -20.19 -24.04 13.23
N VAL A 467 -19.75 -23.93 11.97
CA VAL A 467 -20.60 -23.58 10.83
C VAL A 467 -20.90 -24.83 9.98
N PRO A 468 -22.14 -25.36 10.03
CA PRO A 468 -22.53 -26.46 9.15
C PRO A 468 -22.46 -26.06 7.66
N ASP A 469 -22.12 -27.02 6.81
CA ASP A 469 -22.03 -26.85 5.35
C ASP A 469 -21.06 -25.73 4.91
N SER A 470 -19.93 -25.59 5.60
CA SER A 470 -18.86 -24.64 5.25
C SER A 470 -18.45 -24.73 3.76
N GLU A 471 -18.39 -25.94 3.19
CA GLU A 471 -18.09 -26.16 1.75
C GLU A 471 -19.04 -25.40 0.82
N LYS A 472 -20.31 -25.24 1.18
CA LYS A 472 -21.30 -24.53 0.38
C LYS A 472 -21.36 -23.04 0.71
N ARG A 473 -21.18 -22.69 1.99
CA ARG A 473 -21.29 -21.30 2.48
C ARG A 473 -20.07 -20.45 2.14
N PHE A 474 -18.89 -21.05 2.25
CA PHE A 474 -17.59 -20.41 2.07
C PHE A 474 -16.80 -21.09 0.94
N GLY A 475 -17.52 -21.62 -0.05
CA GLY A 475 -16.95 -22.26 -1.22
C GLY A 475 -17.10 -21.44 -2.49
N HIS A 476 -16.10 -21.53 -3.35
CA HIS A 476 -16.10 -20.92 -4.67
C HIS A 476 -15.37 -21.80 -5.69
N LYS A 477 -15.88 -21.79 -6.91
CA LYS A 477 -15.25 -22.46 -8.04
C LYS A 477 -14.20 -21.54 -8.65
N LEU A 478 -12.98 -22.03 -8.80
CA LEU A 478 -11.89 -21.32 -9.47
C LEU A 478 -11.59 -21.99 -10.81
N ASP A 479 -11.67 -21.23 -11.89
CA ASP A 479 -11.47 -21.71 -13.25
C ASP A 479 -10.06 -21.37 -13.73
N GLY A 480 -9.23 -22.40 -13.96
CA GLY A 480 -7.89 -22.27 -14.54
C GLY A 480 -7.94 -21.91 -16.02
N TYR A 481 -9.01 -22.28 -16.71
CA TYR A 481 -9.28 -21.82 -18.06
C TYR A 481 -9.52 -20.30 -18.09
N TRP A 482 -8.93 -19.65 -19.09
CA TRP A 482 -9.14 -18.23 -19.35
C TRP A 482 -9.15 -17.96 -20.84
N ASP A 483 -10.27 -17.48 -21.38
CA ASP A 483 -10.42 -17.19 -22.80
C ASP A 483 -9.71 -15.89 -23.23
N ARG A 484 -8.37 -15.93 -23.15
CA ARG A 484 -7.47 -14.89 -23.64
C ARG A 484 -6.33 -15.54 -24.41
N ASP A 485 -6.27 -15.23 -25.69
CA ASP A 485 -5.22 -15.77 -26.56
C ASP A 485 -3.84 -15.20 -26.15
N LYS A 486 -2.84 -16.09 -26.12
CA LYS A 486 -1.41 -15.76 -25.87
C LYS A 486 -1.11 -15.14 -24.49
N ILE A 487 -2.04 -15.19 -23.54
CA ILE A 487 -1.83 -14.71 -22.17
C ILE A 487 -1.86 -15.91 -21.21
N ASN A 488 -0.81 -16.04 -20.39
CA ASN A 488 -0.73 -16.95 -19.26
C ASN A 488 -0.36 -16.11 -18.03
N VAL A 489 -1.24 -16.07 -17.02
CA VAL A 489 -1.03 -15.18 -15.86
C VAL A 489 -1.32 -15.90 -14.55
N GLY A 490 -0.64 -15.50 -13.48
CA GLY A 490 -1.12 -15.75 -12.12
C GLY A 490 -2.27 -14.79 -11.82
N SER A 491 -3.39 -15.31 -11.34
CA SER A 491 -4.56 -14.54 -10.90
C SER A 491 -4.91 -14.93 -9.49
N ALA A 492 -5.43 -14.00 -8.71
CA ALA A 492 -5.90 -14.24 -7.35
C ALA A 492 -7.40 -13.99 -7.27
N ASP A 493 -8.16 -15.02 -6.90
CA ASP A 493 -9.62 -14.91 -6.74
C ASP A 493 -10.00 -15.23 -5.29
N ALA A 494 -11.02 -14.53 -4.78
CA ALA A 494 -11.55 -14.80 -3.45
C ALA A 494 -12.29 -16.13 -3.43
N VAL A 495 -11.86 -17.02 -2.54
CA VAL A 495 -12.56 -18.27 -2.23
C VAL A 495 -13.74 -17.99 -1.30
N ALA A 496 -13.49 -17.18 -0.27
CA ALA A 496 -14.49 -16.83 0.72
C ALA A 496 -14.31 -15.39 1.20
N GLN A 497 -15.43 -14.78 1.59
CA GLN A 497 -15.53 -13.44 2.17
C GLN A 497 -16.48 -13.47 3.36
N ARG A 498 -16.36 -12.48 4.26
CA ARG A 498 -17.12 -12.41 5.52
C ARG A 498 -16.88 -13.64 6.41
N LEU A 499 -15.67 -14.18 6.36
CA LEU A 499 -15.18 -15.17 7.29
C LEU A 499 -15.02 -14.53 8.67
N PRO A 500 -15.33 -15.25 9.76
CA PRO A 500 -14.98 -14.78 11.09
C PRO A 500 -13.45 -14.75 11.25
N PRO A 501 -12.88 -13.75 11.95
CA PRO A 501 -11.45 -13.75 12.26
C PRO A 501 -11.03 -14.99 13.05
N GLY A 502 -9.80 -15.46 12.82
CA GLY A 502 -9.19 -16.60 13.51
C GLY A 502 -8.60 -17.63 12.56
N SER A 503 -8.16 -18.75 13.15
CA SER A 503 -7.56 -19.87 12.40
C SER A 503 -8.62 -20.72 11.70
N HIS A 504 -8.43 -20.99 10.41
CA HIS A 504 -9.30 -21.85 9.59
C HIS A 504 -8.48 -22.79 8.72
N THR A 505 -9.16 -23.74 8.06
CA THR A 505 -8.54 -24.57 7.02
C THR A 505 -9.17 -24.26 5.66
N LEU A 506 -8.34 -23.85 4.70
CA LEU A 506 -8.75 -23.71 3.30
C LEU A 506 -8.50 -25.03 2.58
N HIS A 507 -9.54 -25.57 1.95
CA HIS A 507 -9.49 -26.78 1.15
C HIS A 507 -9.71 -26.44 -0.33
N CYS A 508 -9.09 -27.22 -1.21
CA CYS A 508 -9.34 -27.19 -2.65
C CYS A 508 -9.44 -28.62 -3.19
N ARG A 509 -10.47 -28.89 -3.99
CA ARG A 509 -10.69 -30.16 -4.68
C ARG A 509 -10.70 -29.95 -6.18
N LEU A 510 -9.88 -30.72 -6.90
CA LEU A 510 -9.86 -30.73 -8.36
C LEU A 510 -11.17 -31.34 -8.90
N LEU A 511 -11.83 -30.60 -9.79
CA LEU A 511 -13.11 -31.00 -10.38
C LEU A 511 -12.91 -31.90 -11.61
N GLY A 512 -13.94 -32.67 -11.95
CA GLY A 512 -13.95 -33.55 -13.12
C GLY A 512 -14.03 -32.78 -14.44
N SER A 513 -13.80 -33.49 -15.54
CA SER A 513 -13.93 -32.96 -16.91
C SER A 513 -15.30 -32.34 -17.19
N ASP A 514 -16.35 -32.88 -16.59
CA ASP A 514 -17.72 -32.42 -16.81
C ASP A 514 -18.00 -31.05 -16.17
N GLU A 515 -17.26 -30.73 -15.11
CA GLU A 515 -17.35 -29.46 -14.37
C GLU A 515 -16.27 -28.46 -14.78
N SER A 516 -15.29 -28.88 -15.58
CA SER A 516 -14.21 -28.03 -16.09
C SER A 516 -14.74 -26.90 -16.98
N ALA A 517 -14.23 -25.69 -16.77
CA ALA A 517 -14.49 -24.55 -17.65
C ALA A 517 -13.70 -24.59 -18.97
N ASP A 518 -12.69 -25.46 -19.09
CA ASP A 518 -11.94 -25.63 -20.34
C ASP A 518 -12.83 -26.33 -21.40
N PRO A 519 -13.05 -25.72 -22.58
CA PRO A 519 -13.74 -26.35 -23.69
C PRO A 519 -13.10 -27.68 -24.13
N GLY A 520 -11.78 -27.83 -23.94
CA GLY A 520 -11.02 -29.05 -24.18
C GLY A 520 -11.18 -30.13 -23.12
N LYS A 521 -11.99 -29.89 -22.08
CA LYS A 521 -12.21 -30.79 -20.95
C LYS A 521 -10.95 -31.09 -20.15
N GLY A 522 -10.01 -30.14 -20.11
CA GLY A 522 -8.81 -30.19 -19.29
C GLY A 522 -9.10 -30.34 -17.79
N THR A 523 -8.20 -31.03 -17.09
CA THR A 523 -8.31 -31.39 -15.67
C THR A 523 -7.03 -31.12 -14.89
N GLU A 524 -6.09 -30.38 -15.47
CA GLU A 524 -4.89 -29.95 -14.75
C GLU A 524 -5.17 -28.65 -13.99
N PHE A 525 -4.68 -28.49 -12.76
CA PHE A 525 -4.77 -27.20 -12.06
C PHE A 525 -3.46 -26.89 -11.33
N ARG A 526 -3.15 -25.60 -11.20
CA ARG A 526 -1.88 -25.13 -10.63
C ARG A 526 -2.08 -23.95 -9.67
N ILE A 527 -1.82 -24.17 -8.39
CA ILE A 527 -1.86 -23.16 -7.32
C ILE A 527 -0.46 -22.56 -7.13
N ILE A 528 -0.42 -21.25 -6.88
CA ILE A 528 0.80 -20.43 -6.71
C ILE A 528 0.95 -19.96 -5.26
N ALA A 529 -0.13 -19.42 -4.68
CA ALA A 529 -0.11 -18.74 -3.39
C ALA A 529 -1.48 -18.83 -2.71
N VAL A 530 -1.51 -18.61 -1.40
CA VAL A 530 -2.73 -18.43 -0.60
C VAL A 530 -2.54 -17.18 0.25
N ASP A 531 -3.54 -16.30 0.26
CA ASP A 531 -3.55 -15.12 1.13
C ASP A 531 -4.88 -14.97 1.85
N SER A 532 -4.84 -14.49 3.08
CA SER A 532 -6.01 -14.20 3.89
C SER A 532 -5.78 -12.96 4.73
N ALA A 533 -6.85 -12.23 4.98
CA ALA A 533 -6.78 -11.03 5.79
C ALA A 533 -8.14 -10.67 6.37
#